data_AF-A0A8T1L4D8-F1
#
_entry.id   AF-A0A8T1L4D8-F1
#
_cell.length_a   1.000
_cell.length_b   1.000
_cell.length_c   1.000
_cell.angle_alpha   90.00
_cell.angle_beta   90.00
_cell.angle_gamma   90.00
#
_symmetry.space_group_name_H-M   'P 1'
#
loop_
_entity.id
_entity.type
_entity.pdbx_description
1 polymer ?
#
loop_
_entity_poly.entity_id
_entity_poly.type
_entity_poly.pdbx_seq_one_letter_code
_entity_poly.pdbx_strand_id
1 'polypeptide(L)' 'MENENAECLTDAIGSLKFHNPSWETIKVITIDKGMGELGLLEKAFPGVRIILIRTDM' A
#
# COMPACT_ATOMS: atom_id res chain seq x y z
N MET A 1 -16.65 1.67 -14.30
CA MET A 1 -16.37 0.74 -13.20
C MET A 1 -15.20 1.34 -12.47
N GLU A 2 -15.48 2.03 -11.37
CA GLU A 2 -14.44 2.41 -10.43
C GLU A 2 -13.76 1.13 -9.97
N ASN A 3 -12.43 1.13 -9.97
CA ASN A 3 -11.65 -0.05 -9.63
C ASN A 3 -11.85 -0.26 -8.12
N GLU A 4 -12.77 -1.13 -7.70
CA GLU A 4 -13.09 -1.41 -6.28
C GLU A 4 -11.82 -1.68 -5.45
N ASN A 5 -10.76 -2.18 -6.11
CA ASN A 5 -9.45 -2.39 -5.53
C ASN A 5 -8.72 -1.09 -5.11
N ALA A 6 -8.89 0.00 -5.85
CA ALA A 6 -8.26 1.30 -5.59
C ALA A 6 -8.89 2.02 -4.39
N GLU A 7 -10.23 1.96 -4.27
CA GLU A 7 -10.95 2.51 -3.11
C GLU A 7 -10.61 1.72 -1.84
N CYS A 8 -10.64 0.39 -1.91
CA CYS A 8 -10.27 -0.48 -0.80
C CYS A 8 -8.83 -0.23 -0.31
N LEU A 9 -7.88 -0.07 -1.24
CA LEU A 9 -6.50 0.24 -0.88
C LEU A 9 -6.35 1.63 -0.25
N THR A 10 -7.10 2.62 -0.75
CA THR A 10 -7.08 3.98 -0.18
C THR A 10 -7.56 3.99 1.27
N ASP A 11 -8.64 3.25 1.56
CA ASP A 11 -9.16 3.11 2.92
C ASP A 11 -8.17 2.36 3.83
N ALA A 12 -7.53 1.30 3.33
CA ALA A 12 -6.50 0.57 4.06
C ALA A 12 -5.29 1.48 4.41
N ILE A 13 -4.84 2.31 3.47
CA ILE A 13 -3.76 3.29 3.70
C ILE A 13 -4.19 4.31 4.77
N GLY A 14 -5.40 4.84 4.65
CA GLY A 14 -5.95 5.81 5.62
C GLY A 14 -6.01 5.23 7.03
N SER A 15 -6.54 4.02 7.16
CA SER A 15 -6.61 3.29 8.43
C SER A 15 -5.22 3.01 9.00
N LEU A 16 -4.26 2.58 8.17
CA LEU A 16 -2.89 2.33 8.61
C LEU A 16 -2.26 3.60 9.21
N LYS A 17 -2.38 4.75 8.53
CA LYS A 17 -1.80 6.01 9.02
C LYS A 17 -2.50 6.51 10.28
N PHE A 18 -3.82 6.38 10.36
CA PHE A 18 -4.60 6.82 11.51
C PHE A 18 -4.24 6.06 12.78
N HIS A 19 -4.10 4.74 12.70
CA HIS A 19 -3.79 3.91 13.86
C HIS A 19 -2.31 3.86 14.22
N ASN A 20 -1.41 4.31 13.33
CA ASN A 20 0.04 4.25 13.53
C ASN A 20 0.66 5.65 13.34
N PRO A 21 0.72 6.49 14.39
CA PRO A 21 1.26 7.86 14.30
C PRO A 21 2.70 7.95 13.77
N SER A 22 3.48 6.87 13.92
CA SER A 22 4.86 6.78 13.42
C SER A 22 4.98 6.12 12.04
N TRP A 23 3.90 6.08 11.24
CA TRP A 23 3.90 5.48 9.89
C TRP A 23 5.00 6.07 8.98
N GLU A 24 5.43 7.31 9.21
CA GLU A 24 6.53 7.95 8.46
C GLU A 24 7.90 7.26 8.68
N THR A 25 8.02 6.44 9.73
CA THR A 25 9.24 5.65 9.98
C THR A 25 9.33 4.40 9.12
N ILE A 26 8.22 3.98 8.48
CA ILE A 26 8.18 2.81 7.60
C ILE A 26 9.20 3.00 6.47
N LYS A 27 10.02 1.97 6.24
CA LYS A 27 11.04 1.98 5.18
C LYS A 27 10.75 1.01 4.04
N VAL A 28 9.97 -0.03 4.31
CA VAL A 28 9.64 -1.07 3.35
C VAL A 28 8.19 -1.47 3.52
N ILE A 29 7.47 -1.62 2.41
CA ILE A 29 6.12 -2.21 2.35
C ILE A 29 6.18 -3.37 1.36
N THR A 30 5.71 -4.54 1.78
CA THR A 30 5.56 -5.71 0.91
C THR A 30 4.10 -5.86 0.50
N ILE A 31 3.85 -6.00 -0.80
CA ILE A 31 2.50 -6.25 -1.32
C ILE A 31 2.51 -7.43 -2.27
N ASP A 32 1.38 -8.15 -2.36
CA ASP A 32 1.24 -9.20 -3.34
C ASP A 32 1.28 -8.63 -4.77
N LYS A 33 1.94 -9.32 -5.68
CA LYS A 33 2.12 -8.93 -7.09
C LYS A 33 0.79 -8.76 -7.84
N GLY A 34 -0.27 -9.44 -7.40
CA GLY A 34 -1.63 -9.30 -7.92
C GLY A 34 -2.32 -8.00 -7.49
N MET A 35 -1.76 -7.25 -6.53
CA MET A 35 -2.30 -5.96 -6.10
C MET A 35 -1.94 -4.87 -7.12
N GLY A 36 -2.87 -4.59 -8.04
CA GLY A 36 -2.66 -3.77 -9.24
C GLY A 36 -2.47 -2.26 -9.06
N GLU A 37 -2.15 -1.77 -7.86
CA GLU A 37 -2.21 -0.34 -7.53
C GLU A 37 -0.92 0.18 -6.87
N LEU A 38 0.23 -0.21 -7.43
CA LEU A 38 1.55 0.22 -6.95
C LEU A 38 1.70 1.76 -6.91
N GLY A 39 1.14 2.46 -7.92
CA GLY A 39 1.22 3.92 -8.00
C GLY A 39 0.52 4.64 -6.83
N LEU A 40 -0.55 4.06 -6.28
CA LEU A 40 -1.21 4.60 -5.09
C LEU A 40 -0.31 4.52 -3.86
N LEU A 41 0.40 3.40 -3.69
CA LEU A 41 1.33 3.20 -2.59
C LEU A 41 2.57 4.09 -2.71
N GLU A 42 3.15 4.21 -3.91
CA GLU A 42 4.28 5.11 -4.16
C GLU A 42 3.93 6.57 -3.86
N LYS A 43 2.71 7.00 -4.20
CA LYS A 43 2.21 8.35 -3.88
C LYS A 43 1.93 8.52 -2.39
N ALA A 44 1.37 7.51 -1.73
CA ALA A 44 1.02 7.57 -0.32
C ALA A 44 2.23 7.48 0.63
N PHE A 45 3.31 6.81 0.20
CA PHE A 45 4.51 6.56 1.00
C PHE A 45 5.79 6.99 0.24
N PRO A 46 5.99 8.30 0.03
CA PRO A 46 7.15 8.79 -0.69
C PRO A 46 8.45 8.38 0.03
N GLY A 47 9.38 7.78 -0.72
CA GLY A 47 10.68 7.33 -0.20
C GLY A 47 10.66 5.97 0.52
N VAL A 48 9.51 5.29 0.57
CA VAL A 48 9.39 3.92 1.08
C VAL A 48 9.65 2.93 -0.06
N ARG A 49 10.44 1.90 0.20
CA ARG A 49 10.67 0.82 -0.77
C ARG A 49 9.44 -0.09 -0.83
N ILE A 50 8.78 -0.14 -1.98
CA ILE A 50 7.73 -1.13 -2.24
C ILE A 50 8.37 -2.40 -2.81
N ILE A 51 8.07 -3.55 -2.21
CA ILE A 51 8.53 -4.86 -2.66
C ILE A 51 7.30 -5.68 -3.08
N LEU A 52 7.30 -6.11 -4.33
CA LEU A 52 6.30 -7.05 -4.83
C LEU A 52 6.71 -8.47 -4.43
N ILE A 53 5.86 -9.14 -3.68
CA ILE A 53 6.00 -10.57 -3.36
C ILE A 53 4.96 -11.37 -4.14
N ARG A 54 5.29 -12.59 -4.53
CA ARG A 54 4.31 -13.51 -5.09
C ARG A 54 3.90 -14.45 -3.96
N THR A 55 2.64 -14.44 -3.58
CA THR A 55 2.10 -15.44 -2.65
C THR A 55 1.59 -16.62 -3.48
N ASP A 56 2.51 -17.49 -3.90
CA ASP A 56 2.16 -18.77 -4.50
C ASP A 56 1.65 -19.66 -3.36
N MET A 57 0.33 -19.89 -3.32
CA MET A 57 -0.25 -21.06 -2.66
C MET A 57 -0.56 -22.14 -3.70
#